data_AF-A0A7X6TNH7-F1
#
_entry.id   AF-A0A7X6TNH7-F1
#
_cell.length_a   1.000
_cell.length_b   1.000
_cell.length_c   1.000
_cell.angle_alpha   90.00
_cell.angle_beta   90.00
_cell.angle_gamma   90.00
#
_symmetry.space_group_name_H-M   'P 1'
#
loop_
_entity.id
_entity.type
_entity.pdbx_description
1 polymer ?
#
loop_
_entity_poly.entity_id
_entity_poly.type
_entity_poly.pdbx_seq_one_letter_code
_entity_poly.pdbx_strand_id
1 'polypeptide(L)'
;MFYKIGVPGWKFAAKLGIKLRVEVEIAHDAEADVFIALSPNLRGLVVEAETFEDLLSEVKNCSDALLREYLGHRVTFQASIRVIQ
;
A
#
# COMPACT_ATOMS: atom_id res chain seq x y z
N MET A 1 14.64 1.18 10.33
CA MET A 1 15.00 0.66 9.00
C MET A 1 13.77 0.08 8.34
N PHE A 2 13.59 0.25 7.03
CA PHE A 2 12.45 -0.30 6.29
C PHE A 2 12.92 -1.25 5.21
N TYR A 3 12.15 -2.29 4.92
CA TYR A 3 12.38 -3.16 3.77
C TYR A 3 11.33 -2.89 2.69
N LYS A 4 11.78 -2.58 1.47
CA LYS A 4 10.88 -2.26 0.36
C LYS A 4 10.12 -3.51 -0.09
N ILE A 5 8.81 -3.42 -0.23
CA ILE A 5 8.01 -4.51 -0.83
C ILE A 5 8.37 -4.65 -2.31
N GLY A 6 8.35 -5.87 -2.83
CA GLY A 6 8.64 -6.16 -4.25
C GLY A 6 10.12 -6.44 -4.55
N VAL A 7 11.06 -6.08 -3.66
CA VAL A 7 12.48 -6.45 -3.81
C VAL A 7 12.75 -7.84 -3.22
N PRO A 8 13.73 -8.61 -3.73
CA PRO A 8 14.02 -9.95 -3.24
C PRO A 8 14.19 -10.01 -1.72
N GLY A 9 13.62 -11.03 -1.06
CA GLY A 9 13.75 -11.23 0.38
C GLY A 9 12.76 -10.47 1.27
N TRP A 10 11.88 -9.63 0.72
CA TRP A 10 10.96 -8.81 1.53
C TRP A 10 10.05 -9.63 2.46
N LYS A 11 9.57 -10.80 2.01
CA LYS A 11 8.75 -11.70 2.85
C LYS A 11 9.54 -12.26 4.03
N PHE A 12 10.81 -12.57 3.83
CA PHE A 12 11.69 -13.06 4.88
C PHE A 12 12.00 -11.94 5.89
N ALA A 13 12.29 -10.73 5.41
CA ALA A 13 12.45 -9.56 6.26
C ALA A 13 11.20 -9.32 7.13
N ALA A 14 10.01 -9.47 6.55
CA ALA A 14 8.74 -9.36 7.27
C ALA A 14 8.60 -10.40 8.40
N LYS A 15 9.01 -11.66 8.15
CA LYS A 15 9.04 -12.73 9.16
C LYS A 15 10.01 -12.45 10.30
N LEU A 16 11.08 -11.71 10.04
CA LEU A 16 12.03 -11.25 11.06
C LEU A 16 11.55 -10.00 11.82
N GLY A 17 10.33 -9.52 11.58
CA GLY A 17 9.77 -8.35 12.25
C GLY A 17 10.25 -7.01 11.69
N ILE A 18 10.95 -7.00 10.55
CA ILE A 18 11.38 -5.76 9.91
C ILE A 18 10.17 -5.06 9.30
N LYS A 19 10.01 -3.77 9.61
CA LYS A 19 8.91 -2.94 9.09
C LYS A 19 9.02 -2.81 7.57
N LEU A 20 7.92 -3.10 6.86
CA LEU A 20 7.86 -3.01 5.40
C LEU A 20 7.56 -1.58 4.95
N ARG A 21 8.02 -1.21 3.75
CA ARG A 21 7.61 0.01 3.04
C ARG A 21 6.74 -0.35 1.84
N VAL A 22 5.51 0.14 1.84
CA VAL A 22 4.56 0.08 0.72
C VAL A 22 4.66 1.40 -0.03
N GLU A 23 4.95 1.38 -1.33
CA GLU A 23 4.89 2.57 -2.18
C GLU A 23 3.49 2.68 -2.76
N VAL A 24 2.86 3.85 -2.60
CA VAL A 24 1.49 4.10 -3.05
C VAL A 24 1.53 5.33 -3.96
N GLU A 25 0.97 5.17 -5.15
CA GLU A 25 0.80 6.24 -6.13
C GLU A 25 -0.67 6.64 -6.14
N ILE A 26 -0.94 7.95 -6.08
CA ILE A 26 -2.28 8.52 -6.06
C ILE A 26 -2.47 9.41 -7.27
N ALA A 27 -3.55 9.19 -8.01
CA ALA A 27 -4.02 10.05 -9.10
C ALA A 27 -5.43 10.58 -8.77
N HIS A 28 -5.83 11.70 -9.37
CA HIS A 28 -7.22 12.15 -9.37
C HIS A 28 -7.81 11.88 -10.75
N ASP A 29 -8.94 11.17 -10.78
CA ASP A 29 -9.74 10.98 -11.98
C ASP A 29 -10.75 12.13 -12.05
N ALA A 30 -10.52 13.07 -12.95
CA ALA A 30 -11.39 14.24 -13.11
C ALA A 30 -12.73 13.92 -13.80
N GLU A 31 -12.85 12.78 -14.49
CA GLU A 31 -14.12 12.38 -15.12
C GLU A 31 -15.07 11.78 -14.10
N ALA A 32 -14.53 11.00 -13.16
CA ALA A 32 -15.28 10.37 -12.07
C ALA A 32 -15.33 11.21 -10.77
N ASP A 33 -14.49 12.26 -10.68
CA ASP A 33 -14.28 13.09 -9.49
C ASP A 33 -13.91 12.28 -8.24
N VAL A 34 -13.00 11.33 -8.40
CA VAL A 34 -12.49 10.47 -7.31
C VAL A 34 -10.96 10.42 -7.33
N PHE A 35 -10.38 10.15 -6.17
CA PHE A 35 -8.97 9.82 -6.07
C PHE A 35 -8.77 8.31 -6.18
N ILE A 36 -7.74 7.90 -6.91
CA ILE A 36 -7.36 6.50 -7.10
C ILE A 36 -5.97 6.29 -6.52
N ALA A 37 -5.81 5.29 -5.66
CA ALA A 37 -4.54 4.84 -5.13
C ALA A 37 -4.20 3.44 -5.62
N LEU A 38 -2.96 3.25 -6.06
CA LEU A 38 -2.41 1.95 -6.43
C LEU A 38 -1.00 1.75 -5.90
N SER A 39 -0.52 0.50 -5.86
CA SER A 39 0.89 0.21 -5.58
C SER A 39 1.55 -0.53 -6.74
N PRO A 40 2.69 -0.03 -7.27
CA PRO A 40 3.46 -0.77 -8.26
C PRO A 40 4.10 -2.04 -7.69
N ASN A 41 4.27 -2.12 -6.37
CA ASN A 41 5.03 -3.17 -5.71
C ASN A 41 4.18 -4.09 -4.82
N LEU A 42 3.02 -3.62 -4.34
CA LEU A 42 2.04 -4.44 -3.63
C LEU A 42 0.89 -4.78 -4.59
N ARG A 43 1.03 -5.90 -5.31
CA ARG A 43 0.01 -6.37 -6.25
C ARG A 43 -1.35 -6.52 -5.56
N GLY A 44 -2.40 -6.10 -6.25
CA GLY A 44 -3.77 -6.13 -5.72
C GLY A 44 -4.18 -4.90 -4.89
N LEU A 45 -3.26 -3.97 -4.59
CA LEU A 45 -3.64 -2.70 -3.99
C LEU A 45 -4.15 -1.75 -5.08
N VAL A 46 -5.47 -1.61 -5.15
CA VAL A 46 -6.19 -0.58 -5.90
C VAL A 46 -7.34 -0.13 -5.03
N VAL A 47 -7.45 1.17 -4.79
CA VAL A 47 -8.45 1.79 -3.92
C VAL A 47 -8.91 3.08 -4.58
N GLU A 48 -10.20 3.38 -4.51
CA GLU A 48 -10.77 4.65 -4.93
C GLU A 48 -11.60 5.27 -3.80
N ALA A 49 -11.62 6.59 -3.72
CA ALA A 49 -12.46 7.32 -2.78
C ALA A 49 -12.70 8.77 -3.23
N GLU A 50 -13.83 9.35 -2.80
CA GLU A 50 -14.19 10.75 -3.08
C GLU A 50 -13.28 11.74 -2.35
N THR A 51 -12.76 11.36 -1.18
CA THR A 51 -11.87 12.21 -0.37
C THR A 51 -10.50 11.59 -0.16
N PHE A 52 -9.49 12.45 0.00
CA PHE A 52 -8.13 11.99 0.28
C PHE A 52 -8.03 11.30 1.65
N GLU A 53 -8.82 11.72 2.65
CA GLU A 53 -8.80 11.11 3.98
C GLU A 53 -9.32 9.66 3.94
N ASP A 54 -10.46 9.45 3.27
CA ASP A 54 -11.04 8.12 3.08
C ASP A 54 -10.09 7.23 2.28
N LEU A 55 -9.48 7.78 1.22
CA LEU A 55 -8.49 7.07 0.42
C LEU A 55 -7.32 6.57 1.27
N LEU A 56 -6.77 7.41 2.15
CA LEU A 56 -5.65 7.03 3.01
C LEU A 56 -6.03 5.96 4.03
N SER A 57 -7.25 6.04 4.59
CA SER A 57 -7.79 5.02 5.49
C SER A 57 -7.91 3.68 4.77
N GLU A 58 -8.50 3.67 3.57
CA GLU A 58 -8.69 2.46 2.77
C GLU A 58 -7.37 1.89 2.25
N VAL A 59 -6.44 2.72 1.79
CA VAL A 59 -5.06 2.29 1.43
C VAL A 59 -4.42 1.52 2.59
N LYS A 60 -4.57 2.00 3.83
CA LYS A 60 -4.04 1.34 5.01
C LYS A 60 -4.77 0.01 5.27
N ASN A 61 -6.10 -0.02 5.18
CA ASN A 61 -6.89 -1.22 5.45
C ASN A 61 -6.62 -2.31 4.41
N CYS A 62 -6.66 -1.97 3.12
CA CYS A 62 -6.36 -2.87 2.02
C CYS A 62 -4.90 -3.35 2.06
N SER A 63 -3.94 -2.47 2.36
CA SER A 63 -2.53 -2.88 2.50
C SER A 63 -2.35 -3.89 3.64
N ASP A 64 -3.01 -3.70 4.79
CA ASP A 64 -2.94 -4.64 5.92
C ASP A 64 -3.55 -6.00 5.54
N ALA A 65 -4.68 -6.00 4.83
CA ALA A 65 -5.36 -7.21 4.37
C ALA A 65 -4.49 -8.01 3.38
N LEU A 66 -3.97 -7.35 2.33
CA LEU A 66 -3.12 -7.98 1.32
C LEU A 66 -1.82 -8.53 1.92
N LEU A 67 -1.19 -7.78 2.82
CA LEU A 67 0.03 -8.23 3.48
C LEU A 67 -0.22 -9.45 4.37
N ARG A 68 -1.36 -9.50 5.06
CA ARG A 68 -1.76 -10.68 5.84
C ARG A 68 -2.00 -11.88 4.94
N GLU A 69 -2.65 -11.70 3.80
CA GLU A 69 -2.84 -12.77 2.81
C GLU A 69 -1.49 -13.31 2.30
N TYR A 70 -0.55 -12.42 1.97
CA TYR A 70 0.75 -12.81 1.42
C TYR A 70 1.71 -13.49 2.41
N LEU A 71 1.55 -13.21 3.70
CA LEU A 71 2.49 -13.62 4.75
C LEU A 71 1.88 -14.61 5.75
N GLY A 72 0.56 -14.72 5.82
CA GLY A 72 -0.17 -15.56 6.78
C GLY A 72 -0.20 -14.99 8.20
N HIS A 73 0.34 -13.80 8.44
CA HIS A 73 0.35 -13.14 9.74
C HIS A 73 0.35 -11.62 9.59
N ARG A 74 -0.02 -10.91 10.67
CA ARG A 74 0.05 -9.45 10.71
C ARG A 74 1.50 -8.98 10.68
N VAL A 75 1.75 -7.88 9.98
CA VAL A 75 3.06 -7.22 9.94
C VAL A 75 2.90 -5.71 10.08
N THR A 76 3.96 -5.06 10.54
CA THR A 76 4.02 -3.60 10.52
C THR A 76 4.52 -3.12 9.17
N PHE A 77 3.88 -2.09 8.63
CA PHE A 77 4.33 -1.42 7.42
C PHE A 77 4.20 0.10 7.56
N GLN A 78 4.77 0.81 6.60
CA GLN A 78 4.53 2.24 6.37
C GLN A 78 4.22 2.43 4.89
N ALA A 79 3.12 3.13 4.61
CA ALA A 79 2.84 3.64 3.27
C ALA A 79 3.72 4.87 3.00
N SER A 80 4.31 4.90 1.81
CA SER A 80 5.03 6.04 1.26
C SER A 80 4.23 6.53 0.06
N ILE A 81 3.55 7.66 0.24
CA ILE A 81 2.59 8.18 -0.73
C ILE A 81 3.32 9.11 -1.71
N ARG A 82 2.97 8.97 -3.00
CA ARG A 82 3.37 9.87 -4.06
C ARG A 82 2.12 10.24 -4.86
N VAL A 83 1.83 11.53 -4.96
CA VAL A 83 0.80 12.01 -5.88
C VAL A 83 1.42 12.10 -7.27
N ILE A 84 0.75 11.53 -8.26
CA ILE A 84 1.11 11.57 -9.67
C ILE A 84 0.10 12.46 -10.41
N GLN A 85 0.58 13.17 -11.44
CA GLN A 85 -0.25 14.07 -12.26
C GLN A 85 -0.80 13.34 -13.49
#